data_AF-A0AAW3ZMY5-F1
#
_entry.id   AF-A0AAW3ZMY5-F1
#
_cell.length_a   1.000
_cell.length_b   1.000
_cell.length_c   1.000
_cell.angle_alpha   90.00
_cell.angle_beta   90.00
_cell.angle_gamma   90.00
#
_symmetry.space_group_name_H-M   'P 1'
#
loop_
_entity.id
_entity.type
_entity.pdbx_description
1 polymer ?
#
loop_
_entity_poly.entity_id
_entity_poly.type
_entity_poly.pdbx_seq_one_letter_code
_entity_poly.pdbx_strand_id
1 'polypeptide(L)'
;MKPQPLAFALACSLLGACAHQPLDVDRAHITRDNTATAVVPADIPAPVMQSATLPPPRDLPPVETYNVVVNGVPAGELLFALARDANLNVDVHPGIAGTVTLNALDQTLPQILDRISEQVDLRYELRDGTLSARPDTPYLHLYKVDYLNMARNASSTVSIATQVAAPGGVSGESSTELNNNSSTLLENTSNNRFWETLVSNITDILRETDKVIVEGAENPAQAAAAASAFDQTAAAINQQNAAGQAAASATVPVAVAPLSATYREAASVISHPETGTLAVRATARQHRLIRQYLDQLIDNAQRQVLIEATVVEVELKDGYQQGINWDLLRASNSRFQLTQAPSGGDSLTLPGGAPTSALTPALGVISHAGALGSTDVSASIRLLESFGRTKVLSSPKISVLNNQTALIKVVDNLVYFTLTLTTQRGESSSGGGFTDITVTSEPTTVPVGFLMNVTPQVGDDGRVTLNLRPTISRLARYVEDPAVALSLALARGFDGDIPEVQALVPEIQTREMESIITIRDGQTAVLGGLMRDQSDRNSDAVPGLGRLKGVGNLFKYRNDVGSKSELVIFLRPTIIRDPSLQGDYRGLADRLPGADFFDSQDLPLGEQRRAGEKSP
;
A
#
# COMPACT_ATOMS: atom_id res chain seq x y z
N MET A 1 64.54 43.60 29.78
CA MET A 1 64.01 43.28 28.44
C MET A 1 62.48 43.28 28.52
N LYS A 2 61.83 44.28 27.92
CA LYS A 2 60.37 44.45 27.90
C LYS A 2 59.78 43.73 26.67
N PRO A 3 58.82 42.80 26.80
CA PRO A 3 57.97 42.44 25.68
C PRO A 3 56.86 43.47 25.54
N GLN A 4 56.65 43.96 24.32
CA GLN A 4 55.70 45.01 23.99
C GLN A 4 54.25 44.52 24.07
N PRO A 5 53.32 45.29 24.67
CA PRO A 5 51.89 44.93 24.77
C PRO A 5 51.12 45.06 23.45
N LEU A 6 51.77 45.54 22.38
CA LEU A 6 51.13 45.89 21.11
C LEU A 6 50.90 44.66 20.20
N ALA A 7 51.74 43.62 20.32
CA ALA A 7 51.56 42.37 19.58
C ALA A 7 50.39 41.51 20.11
N PHE A 8 50.12 41.55 21.42
CA PHE A 8 49.03 40.81 22.04
C PHE A 8 47.66 41.46 21.74
N ALA A 9 47.61 42.80 21.68
CA ALA A 9 46.41 43.54 21.31
C ALA A 9 46.02 43.32 19.83
N LEU A 10 47.01 43.22 18.93
CA LEU A 10 46.78 43.05 17.49
C LEU A 10 46.34 41.62 17.13
N ALA A 11 46.81 40.61 17.88
CA ALA A 11 46.33 39.23 17.78
C ALA A 11 44.88 39.07 18.31
N CYS A 12 44.51 39.78 19.39
CA CYS A 12 43.14 39.80 19.89
C CYS A 12 42.15 40.52 18.96
N SER A 13 42.56 41.56 18.22
CA SER A 13 41.69 42.23 17.25
C SER A 13 41.40 41.39 16.00
N LEU A 14 42.31 40.51 15.59
CA LEU A 14 42.11 39.62 14.44
C LEU A 14 41.18 38.43 14.76
N LEU A 15 41.08 38.02 16.02
CA LEU A 15 40.16 36.96 16.48
C LEU A 15 38.72 37.46 16.76
N GLY A 16 38.54 38.77 17.01
CA GLY A 16 37.22 39.38 17.20
C GLY A 16 36.46 39.69 15.91
N ALA A 17 37.15 39.67 14.75
CA ALA A 17 36.55 39.99 13.45
C ALA A 17 35.80 38.82 12.80
N CYS A 18 35.85 37.61 13.37
CA CYS A 18 35.08 36.45 12.93
C CYS A 18 33.81 36.24 13.77
N ALA A 19 33.11 37.31 14.13
CA ALA A 19 31.72 37.22 14.60
C ALA A 19 30.82 37.14 13.35
N HIS A 20 30.54 35.91 12.92
CA HIS A 20 29.69 35.66 11.75
C HIS A 20 28.22 36.03 12.05
N GLN A 21 27.56 36.68 11.10
CA GLN A 21 26.13 36.97 11.10
C GLN A 21 25.32 35.66 11.05
N PRO A 22 24.09 35.62 11.59
CA PRO A 22 23.22 34.47 11.38
C PRO A 22 22.90 34.31 9.88
N LEU A 23 23.07 33.09 9.36
CA LEU A 23 22.76 32.70 7.99
C LEU A 23 21.30 33.07 7.64
N ASP A 24 21.15 33.90 6.60
CA ASP A 24 19.87 34.12 5.92
C ASP A 24 19.52 32.86 5.14
N VAL A 25 18.30 32.36 5.31
CA VAL A 25 17.83 31.15 4.65
C VAL A 25 17.41 31.59 3.25
N ASP A 26 18.31 31.44 2.28
CA ASP A 26 18.08 31.85 0.90
C ASP A 26 16.74 31.29 0.39
N ARG A 27 15.82 32.19 0.03
CA ARG A 27 14.51 31.87 -0.54
C ARG A 27 14.60 31.32 -1.98
N ALA A 28 15.80 31.02 -2.46
CA ALA A 28 16.09 30.54 -3.81
C ALA A 28 15.69 29.07 -4.05
N HIS A 29 15.28 28.33 -3.02
CA HIS A 29 14.87 26.92 -3.18
C HIS A 29 13.44 26.73 -3.72
N ILE A 30 12.70 27.81 -4.03
CA ILE A 30 11.32 27.75 -4.56
C ILE A 30 11.19 28.37 -5.97
N THR A 31 12.20 29.06 -6.49
CA THR A 31 12.15 29.64 -7.84
C THR A 31 12.99 28.82 -8.82
N ARG A 32 12.29 28.06 -9.66
CA ARG A 32 12.83 27.46 -10.88
C ARG A 32 13.33 28.60 -11.78
N ASP A 33 14.61 28.93 -11.72
CA ASP A 33 15.23 29.75 -12.77
C ASP A 33 15.31 28.90 -14.04
N ASN A 34 14.39 29.21 -14.95
CA ASN A 34 14.41 28.70 -16.31
C ASN A 34 15.48 29.44 -17.10
N THR A 35 16.75 29.20 -16.79
CA THR A 35 17.86 29.56 -17.68
C THR A 35 18.35 28.30 -18.35
N ALA A 36 17.73 28.02 -19.49
CA ALA A 36 18.23 27.04 -20.44
C ALA A 36 19.64 27.45 -20.89
N THR A 37 20.64 26.76 -20.39
CA THR A 37 21.97 26.73 -21.00
C THR A 37 21.79 26.21 -22.42
N ALA A 38 22.04 27.07 -23.41
CA ALA A 38 22.09 26.68 -24.81
C ALA A 38 23.23 25.68 -25.00
N VAL A 39 22.87 24.39 -25.00
CA VAL A 39 23.74 23.30 -25.38
C VAL A 39 24.02 23.44 -26.87
N VAL A 40 25.30 23.41 -27.22
CA VAL A 40 25.83 23.31 -28.58
C VAL A 40 25.03 22.26 -29.37
N PRO A 41 24.56 22.53 -30.60
CA PRO A 41 23.80 21.55 -31.36
C PRO A 41 24.75 20.43 -31.81
N ALA A 42 24.87 19.40 -30.99
CA ALA A 42 25.18 18.08 -31.50
C ALA A 42 24.00 17.66 -32.38
N ASP A 43 24.30 17.16 -33.57
CA ASP A 43 23.34 16.69 -34.57
C ASP A 43 22.56 15.51 -33.97
N ILE A 44 21.46 15.81 -33.29
CA ILE A 44 20.53 14.81 -32.77
C ILE A 44 19.80 14.26 -34.00
N PRO A 45 19.98 12.98 -34.38
CA PRO A 45 19.21 12.40 -35.46
C PRO A 45 17.73 12.55 -35.11
N ALA A 46 16.97 13.13 -36.04
CA ALA A 46 15.55 13.39 -35.85
C ALA A 46 14.85 12.12 -35.31
N PRO A 47 14.00 12.25 -34.27
CA PRO A 47 13.23 11.11 -33.78
C PRO A 47 12.48 10.50 -34.96
N VAL A 48 12.69 9.20 -35.19
CA VAL A 48 11.94 8.45 -36.20
C VAL A 48 10.50 8.38 -35.73
N MET A 49 9.73 9.42 -36.03
CA MET A 49 8.27 9.45 -35.93
C MET A 49 7.73 8.59 -37.05
N GLN A 50 7.91 7.27 -36.93
CA GLN A 50 7.13 6.32 -37.69
C GLN A 50 5.76 6.28 -37.04
N SER A 51 4.96 7.34 -37.25
CA SER A 51 3.52 7.23 -37.11
C SER A 51 3.13 6.13 -38.08
N ALA A 52 2.75 4.96 -37.57
CA ALA A 52 2.10 3.95 -38.38
C ALA A 52 0.89 4.65 -39.00
N THR A 53 1.00 5.02 -40.29
CA THR A 53 -0.12 5.54 -41.03
C THR A 53 -1.11 4.40 -41.04
N LEU A 54 -2.16 4.53 -40.22
CA LEU A 54 -3.27 3.59 -40.22
C LEU A 54 -3.63 3.38 -41.69
N PRO A 55 -3.71 2.12 -42.17
CA PRO A 55 -4.10 1.87 -43.54
C PRO A 55 -5.41 2.63 -43.79
N PRO A 56 -5.54 3.30 -44.94
CA PRO A 56 -6.74 4.06 -45.25
C PRO A 56 -7.96 3.15 -45.04
N PRO A 57 -9.02 3.65 -44.37
CA PRO A 57 -10.18 2.84 -44.05
C PRO A 57 -10.68 2.18 -45.33
N ARG A 58 -10.76 0.85 -45.31
CA ARG A 58 -11.34 0.09 -46.43
C ARG A 58 -12.78 0.57 -46.61
N ASP A 59 -13.13 0.94 -47.83
CA ASP A 59 -14.51 1.26 -48.20
C ASP A 59 -15.37 0.02 -47.93
N LEU A 60 -16.10 0.04 -46.82
CA LEU A 60 -17.13 -0.95 -46.53
C LEU A 60 -18.26 -0.72 -47.54
N PRO A 61 -18.79 -1.76 -48.21
CA PRO A 61 -19.91 -1.60 -49.12
C PRO A 61 -21.09 -0.96 -48.36
N PRO A 62 -21.80 0.02 -48.97
CA PRO A 62 -22.94 0.65 -48.33
C PRO A 62 -24.02 -0.40 -48.01
N VAL A 63 -24.48 -0.40 -46.77
CA VAL A 63 -25.54 -1.31 -46.32
C VAL A 63 -26.87 -0.86 -46.91
N GLU A 64 -27.65 -1.80 -47.45
CA GLU A 64 -28.95 -1.51 -48.04
C GLU A 64 -29.92 -0.96 -46.98
N THR A 65 -30.58 0.15 -47.32
CA THR A 65 -31.54 0.85 -46.47
C THR A 65 -32.95 0.75 -47.04
N TYR A 66 -33.93 0.62 -46.16
CA TYR A 66 -35.32 0.36 -46.48
C TYR A 66 -36.24 1.42 -45.86
N ASN A 67 -37.33 1.72 -46.56
CA ASN A 67 -38.36 2.69 -46.15
C ASN A 67 -39.68 1.96 -45.90
N VAL A 68 -40.12 1.91 -44.64
CA VAL A 68 -41.28 1.14 -44.22
C VAL A 68 -42.18 1.98 -43.32
N VAL A 69 -43.42 2.16 -43.74
CA VAL A 69 -44.46 2.88 -43.00
C VAL A 69 -45.67 1.98 -42.87
N VAL A 70 -45.93 1.52 -41.65
CA VAL A 70 -47.03 0.60 -41.33
C VAL A 70 -47.74 1.01 -40.04
N ASN A 71 -49.05 0.81 -40.00
CA ASN A 71 -49.88 1.14 -38.85
C ASN A 71 -50.83 -0.02 -38.55
N GLY A 72 -50.66 -0.66 -37.39
CA GLY A 72 -51.52 -1.76 -36.94
C GLY A 72 -51.45 -3.02 -37.80
N VAL A 73 -50.32 -3.28 -38.47
CA VAL A 73 -50.17 -4.44 -39.36
C VAL A 73 -49.77 -5.68 -38.55
N PRO A 74 -50.36 -6.87 -38.80
CA PRO A 74 -49.92 -8.11 -38.15
C PRO A 74 -48.44 -8.39 -38.39
N ALA A 75 -47.70 -8.77 -37.34
CA ALA A 75 -46.25 -8.96 -37.42
C ALA A 75 -45.82 -9.98 -38.50
N GLY A 76 -46.57 -11.08 -38.66
CA GLY A 76 -46.27 -12.09 -39.68
C GLY A 76 -46.36 -11.57 -41.12
N GLU A 77 -47.36 -10.73 -41.40
CA GLU A 77 -47.54 -10.12 -42.74
C GLU A 77 -46.43 -9.10 -43.03
N LEU A 78 -46.08 -8.30 -42.02
CA LEU A 78 -44.99 -7.33 -42.12
C LEU A 78 -43.64 -8.00 -42.40
N LEU A 79 -43.33 -9.08 -41.70
CA LEU A 79 -42.08 -9.85 -41.90
C LEU A 79 -42.01 -10.46 -43.30
N PHE A 80 -43.14 -10.96 -43.80
CA PHE A 80 -43.21 -11.49 -45.17
C PHE A 80 -43.00 -10.40 -46.22
N ALA A 81 -43.60 -9.21 -46.03
CA ALA A 81 -43.42 -8.08 -46.91
C ALA A 81 -41.97 -7.56 -46.91
N LEU A 82 -41.35 -7.49 -45.73
CA LEU A 82 -39.94 -7.09 -45.55
C LEU A 82 -38.97 -8.07 -46.21
N ALA A 83 -39.16 -9.38 -46.03
CA ALA A 83 -38.29 -10.38 -46.64
C ALA A 83 -38.40 -10.36 -48.17
N ARG A 84 -39.61 -10.12 -48.71
CA ARG A 84 -39.81 -9.97 -50.16
C ARG A 84 -39.06 -8.76 -50.73
N ASP A 85 -39.09 -7.64 -50.01
CA ASP A 85 -38.41 -6.40 -50.43
C ASP A 85 -36.88 -6.55 -50.34
N ALA A 86 -36.39 -7.23 -49.30
CA ALA A 86 -34.98 -7.51 -49.08
C ALA A 86 -34.43 -8.70 -49.89
N ASN A 87 -35.25 -9.34 -50.74
CA ASN A 87 -34.89 -10.52 -51.51
C ASN A 87 -34.32 -11.68 -50.65
N LEU A 88 -34.97 -11.93 -49.51
CA LEU A 88 -34.61 -12.99 -48.55
C LEU A 88 -35.69 -14.07 -48.47
N ASN A 89 -35.28 -15.30 -48.21
CA ASN A 89 -36.22 -16.37 -47.84
C ASN A 89 -36.76 -16.10 -46.43
N VAL A 90 -38.01 -16.50 -46.14
CA VAL A 90 -38.62 -16.23 -44.83
C VAL A 90 -39.38 -17.43 -44.29
N ASP A 91 -39.09 -17.78 -43.03
CA ASP A 91 -39.77 -18.82 -42.28
C ASP A 91 -40.44 -18.18 -41.05
N VAL A 92 -41.78 -18.05 -41.08
CA VAL A 92 -42.55 -17.43 -39.98
C VAL A 92 -43.28 -18.52 -39.19
N HIS A 93 -42.98 -18.63 -37.90
CA HIS A 93 -43.67 -19.56 -37.01
C HIS A 93 -45.10 -19.06 -36.68
N PRO A 94 -46.14 -19.92 -36.69
CA PRO A 94 -47.54 -19.51 -36.52
C PRO A 94 -47.87 -18.93 -35.13
N GLY A 95 -47.01 -19.16 -34.14
CA GLY A 95 -47.15 -18.64 -32.78
C GLY A 95 -46.80 -17.15 -32.60
N ILE A 96 -46.49 -16.41 -33.67
CA ILE A 96 -46.19 -14.98 -33.60
C ILE A 96 -47.52 -14.20 -33.62
N ALA A 97 -47.87 -13.60 -32.48
CA ALA A 97 -49.06 -12.77 -32.33
C ALA A 97 -48.65 -11.33 -31.97
N GLY A 98 -49.28 -10.35 -32.60
CA GLY A 98 -49.00 -8.94 -32.34
C GLY A 98 -49.26 -8.07 -33.56
N THR A 99 -49.58 -6.80 -33.30
CA THR A 99 -49.65 -5.76 -34.33
C THR A 99 -48.47 -4.82 -34.18
N VAL A 100 -47.93 -4.38 -35.30
CA VAL A 100 -46.77 -3.50 -35.37
C VAL A 100 -47.20 -2.18 -35.97
N THR A 101 -46.72 -1.09 -35.36
CA THR A 101 -46.86 0.26 -35.90
C THR A 101 -45.47 0.86 -35.96
N LEU A 102 -44.95 1.02 -37.16
CA LEU A 102 -43.56 1.40 -37.40
C LEU A 102 -43.49 2.44 -38.51
N ASN A 103 -42.69 3.48 -38.26
CA ASN A 103 -42.19 4.37 -39.28
C ASN A 103 -40.65 4.27 -39.28
N ALA A 104 -40.09 3.71 -40.34
CA ALA A 104 -38.66 3.51 -40.55
C ALA A 104 -38.27 4.16 -41.87
N LEU A 105 -37.37 5.14 -41.81
CA LEU A 105 -36.84 5.87 -42.95
C LEU A 105 -35.34 5.64 -43.02
N ASP A 106 -34.85 5.22 -44.19
CA ASP A 106 -33.45 4.94 -44.48
C ASP A 106 -32.76 4.05 -43.42
N GLN A 107 -33.49 3.04 -42.91
CA GLN A 107 -33.00 2.11 -41.88
C GLN A 107 -32.57 0.78 -42.50
N THR A 108 -31.56 0.14 -41.91
CA THR A 108 -31.14 -1.20 -42.36
C THR A 108 -32.15 -2.25 -41.90
N LEU A 109 -32.25 -3.37 -42.64
CA LEU A 109 -33.15 -4.46 -42.28
C LEU A 109 -32.99 -4.93 -40.82
N PRO A 110 -31.77 -5.13 -40.27
CA PRO A 110 -31.59 -5.49 -38.86
C PRO A 110 -32.16 -4.46 -37.89
N GLN A 111 -32.01 -3.15 -38.16
CA GLN A 111 -32.57 -2.09 -37.32
C GLN A 111 -34.10 -2.13 -37.30
N ILE A 112 -34.72 -2.37 -38.45
CA ILE A 112 -36.17 -2.53 -38.58
C ILE A 112 -36.63 -3.76 -37.79
N LEU A 113 -35.95 -4.90 -37.96
CA LEU A 113 -36.26 -6.15 -37.24
C LEU A 113 -36.09 -6.00 -35.73
N ASP A 114 -35.06 -5.28 -35.26
CA ASP A 114 -34.87 -4.98 -33.84
C ASP A 114 -36.04 -4.18 -33.27
N ARG A 115 -36.48 -3.13 -33.96
CA ARG A 115 -37.65 -2.33 -33.54
C ARG A 115 -38.94 -3.15 -33.54
N ILE A 116 -39.11 -4.06 -34.49
CA ILE A 116 -40.25 -4.99 -34.50
C ILE A 116 -40.17 -5.93 -33.29
N SER A 117 -38.98 -6.45 -32.96
CA SER A 117 -38.76 -7.33 -31.79
C SER A 117 -38.92 -6.63 -30.43
N GLU A 118 -38.87 -5.30 -30.40
CA GLU A 118 -39.17 -4.51 -29.20
C GLU A 118 -40.68 -4.37 -28.98
N GLN A 119 -41.46 -4.30 -30.06
CA GLN A 119 -42.92 -4.17 -29.99
C GLN A 119 -43.64 -5.51 -29.85
N VAL A 120 -43.10 -6.57 -30.47
CA VAL A 120 -43.70 -7.91 -30.50
C VAL A 120 -42.69 -8.95 -29.99
N ASP A 121 -43.18 -9.89 -29.18
CA ASP A 121 -42.39 -10.95 -28.54
C ASP A 121 -41.95 -12.01 -29.57
N LEU A 122 -41.01 -11.63 -30.44
CA LEU A 122 -40.40 -12.49 -31.44
C LEU A 122 -38.88 -12.45 -31.38
N ARG A 123 -38.27 -13.57 -31.75
CA ARG A 123 -36.85 -13.68 -32.06
C ARG A 123 -36.67 -13.92 -33.54
N TYR A 124 -35.68 -13.27 -34.13
CA TYR A 124 -35.30 -13.47 -35.52
C TYR A 124 -33.87 -13.99 -35.62
N GLU A 125 -33.60 -14.84 -36.59
CA GLU A 125 -32.26 -15.32 -36.94
C GLU A 125 -32.09 -15.17 -38.44
N LEU A 126 -31.04 -14.44 -38.86
CA LEU A 126 -30.68 -14.26 -40.25
C LEU A 126 -29.49 -15.16 -40.56
N ARG A 127 -29.71 -16.23 -41.32
CA ARG A 127 -28.65 -17.20 -41.70
C ARG A 127 -28.78 -17.54 -43.17
N ASP A 128 -27.68 -17.44 -43.92
CA ASP A 128 -27.57 -17.87 -45.33
C ASP A 128 -28.67 -17.30 -46.26
N GLY A 129 -29.08 -16.04 -46.05
CA GLY A 129 -30.13 -15.41 -46.84
C GLY A 129 -31.56 -15.80 -46.45
N THR A 130 -31.74 -16.50 -45.33
CA THR A 130 -33.05 -16.88 -44.78
C THR A 130 -33.29 -16.16 -43.45
N LEU A 131 -34.44 -15.48 -43.35
CA LEU A 131 -34.97 -14.86 -42.13
C LEU A 131 -35.91 -15.85 -41.43
N SER A 132 -35.48 -16.42 -40.32
CA SER A 132 -36.34 -17.27 -39.49
C SER A 132 -36.90 -16.48 -38.32
N ALA A 133 -38.23 -16.32 -38.26
CA ALA A 133 -38.93 -15.65 -37.16
C ALA A 133 -39.68 -16.67 -36.30
N ARG A 134 -39.40 -16.67 -35.00
CA ARG A 134 -40.01 -17.57 -34.00
C ARG A 134 -40.55 -16.74 -32.83
N PRO A 135 -41.60 -17.21 -32.12
CA PRO A 135 -42.02 -16.55 -30.87
C PRO A 135 -40.89 -16.57 -29.84
N ASP A 136 -40.86 -15.57 -28.97
CA ASP A 136 -39.83 -15.40 -27.95
C ASP A 136 -40.02 -16.36 -26.76
N THR A 137 -39.79 -17.66 -27.00
CA THR A 137 -39.83 -18.68 -25.95
C THR A 137 -38.48 -18.80 -25.24
N PRO A 138 -38.46 -19.02 -23.90
CA PRO A 138 -37.22 -19.11 -23.14
C PRO A 138 -36.30 -20.23 -23.66
N TYR A 139 -35.06 -19.87 -23.97
CA TYR A 139 -34.03 -20.80 -24.42
C TYR A 139 -32.74 -20.66 -23.62
N LEU A 140 -31.95 -21.72 -23.60
CA LEU A 140 -30.67 -21.75 -22.92
C LEU A 140 -29.62 -21.05 -23.79
N HIS A 141 -28.94 -20.04 -23.24
CA HIS A 141 -27.75 -19.43 -23.83
C HIS A 141 -26.57 -19.58 -22.86
N LEU A 142 -25.40 -19.90 -23.42
CA LEU A 142 -24.16 -20.03 -22.67
C LEU A 142 -23.35 -18.75 -22.82
N TYR A 143 -23.14 -18.05 -21.71
CA TYR A 143 -22.24 -16.92 -21.63
C TYR A 143 -20.89 -17.36 -21.09
N LYS A 144 -19.82 -16.82 -21.69
CA LYS A 144 -18.46 -16.98 -21.18
C LYS A 144 -18.13 -15.76 -20.33
N VAL A 145 -17.69 -15.99 -19.10
CA VAL A 145 -17.31 -14.95 -18.14
C VAL A 145 -15.86 -15.22 -17.74
N ASP A 146 -14.96 -14.47 -18.35
CA ASP A 146 -13.53 -14.56 -18.11
C ASP A 146 -13.15 -13.79 -16.85
N TYR A 147 -13.53 -14.34 -15.69
CA TYR A 147 -13.18 -13.81 -14.38
C TYR A 147 -12.60 -14.91 -13.49
N LEU A 148 -11.52 -14.57 -12.77
CA LEU A 148 -10.82 -15.53 -11.93
C LEU A 148 -11.72 -15.98 -10.75
N ASN A 149 -12.01 -17.27 -10.70
CA ASN A 149 -12.71 -17.90 -9.58
C ASN A 149 -11.76 -18.11 -8.38
N MET A 150 -11.36 -17.03 -7.70
CA MET A 150 -10.48 -17.11 -6.54
C MET A 150 -11.02 -16.29 -5.36
N ALA A 151 -11.37 -16.97 -4.27
CA ALA A 151 -11.59 -16.35 -2.98
C ALA A 151 -10.23 -16.03 -2.34
N ARG A 152 -9.76 -14.79 -2.51
CA ARG A 152 -8.46 -14.37 -1.95
C ARG A 152 -8.62 -13.83 -0.53
N ASN A 153 -8.54 -14.70 0.45
CA ASN A 153 -8.46 -14.32 1.86
C ASN A 153 -7.04 -13.81 2.15
N ALA A 154 -6.78 -12.53 1.88
CA ALA A 154 -5.60 -11.89 2.42
C ALA A 154 -5.89 -11.63 3.91
N SER A 155 -5.08 -12.15 4.83
CA SER A 155 -5.00 -11.69 6.22
C SER A 155 -3.64 -11.02 6.39
N SER A 156 -3.65 -9.71 6.67
CA SER A 156 -2.43 -8.99 7.05
C SER A 156 -2.51 -8.76 8.53
N THR A 157 -1.63 -9.45 9.29
CA THR A 157 -1.44 -9.27 10.73
C THR A 157 -0.16 -8.47 10.94
N VAL A 158 -0.28 -7.21 11.34
CA VAL A 158 0.87 -6.40 11.77
C VAL A 158 0.83 -6.34 13.28
N SER A 159 1.61 -7.19 13.96
CA SER A 159 1.75 -7.14 15.43
C SER A 159 3.03 -6.40 15.80
N ILE A 160 2.89 -5.17 16.29
CA ILE A 160 3.99 -4.46 16.95
C ILE A 160 3.88 -4.83 18.43
N ALA A 161 4.76 -5.72 18.91
CA ALA A 161 4.87 -6.04 20.32
C ALA A 161 6.02 -5.22 20.91
N THR A 162 5.73 -4.13 21.62
CA THR A 162 6.74 -3.45 22.43
C THR A 162 6.74 -4.07 23.83
N GLN A 163 7.64 -5.01 24.07
CA GLN A 163 7.88 -5.55 25.41
C GLN A 163 8.72 -4.55 26.21
N VAL A 164 8.13 -3.90 27.21
CA VAL A 164 8.90 -3.16 28.21
C VAL A 164 9.17 -4.14 29.35
N ALA A 165 10.38 -4.69 29.40
CA ALA A 165 10.84 -5.46 30.54
C ALA A 165 10.90 -4.53 31.76
N ALA A 166 10.01 -4.72 32.73
CA ALA A 166 10.11 -4.04 34.02
C ALA A 166 11.34 -4.59 34.76
N PRO A 167 12.25 -3.72 35.26
CA PRO A 167 13.39 -4.20 36.04
C PRO A 167 12.88 -4.85 37.33
N GLY A 168 13.42 -6.03 37.62
CA GLY A 168 12.94 -6.95 38.64
C GLY A 168 12.72 -6.33 40.02
N GLY A 169 11.55 -6.64 40.60
CA GLY A 169 11.29 -6.52 42.03
C GLY A 169 11.83 -7.73 42.77
N VAL A 170 12.51 -7.47 43.88
CA VAL A 170 13.11 -8.48 44.77
C VAL A 170 12.05 -9.42 45.36
N SER A 171 12.43 -10.70 45.44
CA SER A 171 11.84 -11.82 46.19
C SER A 171 10.63 -11.53 47.10
N GLY A 172 9.47 -12.12 46.74
CA GLY A 172 8.30 -12.21 47.60
C GLY A 172 7.08 -12.78 46.85
N GLU A 173 6.92 -14.09 46.93
CA GLU A 173 5.72 -14.92 46.68
C GLU A 173 4.43 -14.20 46.22
N SER A 174 4.16 -14.25 44.91
CA SER A 174 2.85 -14.22 44.21
C SER A 174 3.10 -13.75 42.77
N SER A 175 3.30 -14.69 41.86
CA SER A 175 3.50 -14.42 40.43
C SER A 175 2.16 -14.04 39.78
N THR A 176 1.76 -12.77 39.89
CA THR A 176 0.84 -12.18 38.92
C THR A 176 1.69 -11.53 37.84
N GLU A 177 1.82 -12.21 36.70
CA GLU A 177 2.49 -11.72 35.50
C GLU A 177 1.82 -10.43 35.01
N LEU A 178 2.40 -9.28 35.37
CA LEU A 178 2.06 -8.00 34.77
C LEU A 178 2.75 -7.89 33.41
N ASN A 179 2.18 -8.59 32.43
CA ASN A 179 2.57 -8.55 31.04
C ASN A 179 2.02 -7.25 30.40
N ASN A 180 2.81 -6.19 30.40
CA ASN A 180 2.49 -4.95 29.69
C ASN A 180 2.90 -5.08 28.20
N ASN A 181 2.11 -5.84 27.44
CA ASN A 181 2.25 -6.00 26.01
C ASN A 181 1.24 -5.10 25.29
N SER A 182 1.69 -4.02 24.67
CA SER A 182 0.88 -3.31 23.67
C SER A 182 1.06 -4.07 22.35
N SER A 183 0.09 -4.91 22.01
CA SER A 183 -0.01 -5.59 20.72
C SER A 183 -1.17 -4.96 19.94
N THR A 184 -0.85 -4.19 18.91
CA THR A 184 -1.86 -3.78 17.94
C THR A 184 -2.00 -4.92 16.95
N LEU A 185 -3.14 -5.61 16.92
CA LEU A 185 -3.47 -6.63 15.92
C LEU A 185 -4.45 -6.01 14.93
N LEU A 186 -3.94 -5.61 13.76
CA LEU A 186 -4.80 -5.29 12.63
C LEU A 186 -4.93 -6.54 11.78
N GLU A 187 -6.14 -7.03 11.54
CA GLU A 187 -6.43 -8.14 10.64
C GLU A 187 -7.27 -7.60 9.47
N ASN A 188 -6.65 -7.43 8.31
CA ASN A 188 -7.39 -7.05 7.10
C ASN A 188 -7.81 -8.33 6.37
N THR A 189 -9.12 -8.65 6.33
CA THR A 189 -9.66 -9.75 5.52
C THR A 189 -10.35 -9.22 4.26
N SER A 190 -9.86 -9.60 3.08
CA SER A 190 -10.52 -9.31 1.81
C SER A 190 -11.26 -10.57 1.35
N ASN A 191 -12.57 -10.50 1.11
CA ASN A 191 -13.36 -11.60 0.55
C ASN A 191 -13.99 -11.14 -0.77
N ASN A 192 -13.62 -11.78 -1.89
CA ASN A 192 -14.25 -11.51 -3.19
C ASN A 192 -15.23 -12.63 -3.54
N ARG A 193 -16.53 -12.31 -3.63
CA ARG A 193 -17.63 -13.25 -3.94
C ARG A 193 -18.33 -12.93 -5.25
N PHE A 194 -17.55 -12.63 -6.29
CA PHE A 194 -18.05 -12.23 -7.60
C PHE A 194 -19.18 -13.12 -8.16
N TRP A 195 -18.99 -14.45 -8.17
CA TRP A 195 -19.94 -15.39 -8.77
C TRP A 195 -21.29 -15.45 -8.04
N GLU A 196 -21.29 -15.38 -6.71
CA GLU A 196 -22.53 -15.37 -5.93
C GLU A 196 -23.34 -14.10 -6.22
N THR A 197 -22.67 -12.94 -6.24
CA THR A 197 -23.31 -11.66 -6.58
C THR A 197 -23.77 -11.63 -8.03
N LEU A 198 -23.00 -12.20 -8.97
CA LEU A 198 -23.36 -12.29 -10.38
C LEU A 198 -24.66 -13.09 -10.58
N VAL A 199 -24.74 -14.27 -9.98
CA VAL A 199 -25.92 -15.15 -10.08
C VAL A 199 -27.14 -14.50 -9.43
N SER A 200 -26.97 -13.87 -8.26
CA SER A 200 -28.06 -13.13 -7.60
C SER A 200 -28.61 -12.02 -8.50
N ASN A 201 -27.72 -11.14 -9.01
CA ASN A 201 -28.14 -10.00 -9.83
C ASN A 201 -28.83 -10.44 -11.13
N ILE A 202 -28.33 -11.49 -11.80
CA ILE A 202 -28.96 -12.01 -13.02
C ILE A 202 -30.33 -12.64 -12.70
N THR A 203 -30.45 -13.35 -11.58
CA THR A 203 -31.73 -13.90 -11.13
C THR A 203 -32.73 -12.78 -10.85
N ASP A 204 -32.30 -11.67 -10.24
CA ASP A 204 -33.16 -10.51 -9.97
C ASP A 204 -33.61 -9.80 -11.26
N ILE A 205 -32.72 -9.65 -12.25
CA ILE A 205 -33.06 -9.11 -13.59
C ILE A 205 -34.14 -9.99 -14.27
N LEU A 206 -34.03 -11.31 -14.14
CA LEU A 206 -34.99 -12.25 -14.70
C LEU A 206 -36.35 -12.15 -14.01
N ARG A 207 -36.35 -12.00 -12.68
CA ARG A 207 -37.58 -11.85 -11.86
C ARG A 207 -38.34 -10.56 -12.13
N GLU A 208 -37.65 -9.46 -12.39
CA GLU A 208 -38.31 -8.19 -12.76
C GLU A 208 -39.06 -8.31 -14.10
N THR A 209 -38.51 -9.08 -15.04
CA THR A 209 -39.05 -9.17 -16.41
C THR A 209 -40.14 -10.23 -16.56
N ASP A 210 -40.10 -11.31 -15.76
CA ASP A 210 -41.16 -12.33 -15.72
C ASP A 210 -42.43 -11.72 -15.09
N LYS A 211 -43.25 -11.07 -15.93
CA LYS A 211 -44.56 -10.54 -15.55
C LYS A 211 -45.38 -11.65 -14.88
N VAL A 212 -45.98 -11.30 -13.74
CA VAL A 212 -46.89 -12.13 -12.93
C VAL A 212 -47.88 -12.90 -13.80
N ILE A 213 -47.62 -14.19 -14.04
CA ILE A 213 -48.62 -15.10 -14.60
C ILE A 213 -49.48 -15.54 -13.42
N VAL A 214 -50.62 -14.87 -13.23
CA VAL A 214 -51.65 -15.35 -12.29
C VAL A 214 -52.26 -16.61 -12.91
N GLU A 215 -52.00 -17.78 -12.33
CA GLU A 215 -52.40 -19.12 -12.79
C GLU A 215 -53.94 -19.37 -12.81
N GLY A 216 -54.76 -18.31 -12.86
CA GLY A 216 -56.23 -18.37 -12.88
C GLY A 216 -56.88 -18.03 -14.22
N ALA A 217 -56.15 -17.50 -15.21
CA ALA A 217 -56.73 -17.06 -16.49
C ALA A 217 -56.89 -18.19 -17.53
N GLU A 218 -56.23 -19.32 -17.34
CA GLU A 218 -56.08 -20.35 -18.38
C GLU A 218 -57.00 -21.56 -18.21
N ASN A 219 -57.69 -21.67 -17.07
CA ASN A 219 -58.56 -22.80 -16.78
C ASN A 219 -60.04 -22.35 -16.76
N PRO A 220 -60.73 -22.28 -17.93
CA PRO A 220 -62.14 -21.89 -17.99
C PRO A 220 -63.06 -22.78 -17.14
N ALA A 221 -62.62 -23.99 -16.79
CA ALA A 221 -63.32 -24.90 -15.88
C ALA A 221 -63.36 -24.41 -14.42
N GLN A 222 -62.30 -23.76 -13.92
CA GLN A 222 -62.26 -23.24 -12.54
C GLN A 222 -62.99 -21.89 -12.40
N ALA A 223 -62.97 -21.06 -13.45
CA ALA A 223 -63.79 -19.84 -13.51
C ALA A 223 -65.30 -20.16 -13.61
N ALA A 224 -65.69 -21.19 -14.37
CA ALA A 224 -67.07 -21.66 -14.42
C ALA A 224 -67.52 -22.31 -13.10
N ALA A 225 -66.64 -23.07 -12.43
CA ALA A 225 -66.91 -23.63 -11.11
C ALA A 225 -67.13 -22.54 -10.05
N ALA A 226 -66.31 -21.48 -10.05
CA ALA A 226 -66.46 -20.34 -9.15
C ALA A 226 -67.76 -19.54 -9.41
N ALA A 227 -68.15 -19.36 -10.67
CA ALA A 227 -69.42 -18.72 -11.04
C ALA A 227 -70.63 -19.56 -10.61
N SER A 228 -70.57 -20.89 -10.80
CA SER A 228 -71.65 -21.80 -10.37
C SER A 228 -71.78 -21.92 -8.84
N ALA A 229 -70.68 -21.75 -8.09
CA ALA A 229 -70.71 -21.70 -6.63
C ALA A 229 -71.37 -20.43 -6.08
N PHE A 230 -71.18 -19.29 -6.77
CA PHE A 230 -71.85 -18.02 -6.45
C PHE A 230 -73.36 -18.06 -6.73
N ASP A 231 -73.77 -18.67 -7.86
CA ASP A 231 -75.20 -18.84 -8.17
C ASP A 231 -75.90 -19.79 -7.18
N GLN A 232 -75.22 -20.85 -6.73
CA GLN A 232 -75.77 -21.78 -5.72
C GLN A 232 -75.91 -21.12 -4.33
N THR A 233 -75.00 -20.21 -3.95
CA THR A 233 -75.12 -19.45 -2.69
C THR A 233 -76.20 -18.37 -2.78
N ALA A 234 -76.35 -17.70 -3.93
CA ALA A 234 -77.44 -16.75 -4.15
C ALA A 234 -78.82 -17.44 -4.17
N ALA A 235 -78.91 -18.67 -4.69
CA ALA A 235 -80.12 -19.49 -4.62
C ALA A 235 -80.44 -19.96 -3.18
N ALA A 236 -79.43 -20.31 -2.38
CA ALA A 236 -79.60 -20.73 -0.99
C ALA A 236 -80.09 -19.58 -0.07
N ILE A 237 -79.57 -18.36 -0.27
CA ILE A 237 -79.98 -17.16 0.49
C ILE A 237 -81.45 -16.80 0.20
N ASN A 238 -81.93 -16.98 -1.03
CA ASN A 238 -83.32 -16.70 -1.38
C ASN A 238 -84.32 -17.75 -0.85
N GLN A 239 -83.90 -19.01 -0.65
CA GLN A 239 -84.75 -20.03 -0.04
C GLN A 239 -84.90 -19.85 1.48
N GLN A 240 -83.90 -19.27 2.16
CA GLN A 240 -83.96 -18.99 3.59
C GLN A 240 -84.84 -17.77 3.95
N ASN A 241 -85.08 -16.85 3.02
CA ASN A 241 -85.95 -15.69 3.24
C ASN A 241 -87.46 -15.96 3.06
N ALA A 242 -87.85 -17.14 2.57
CA ALA A 242 -89.26 -17.52 2.35
C ALA A 242 -89.90 -18.29 3.54
N ALA A 243 -89.12 -18.68 4.55
CA ALA A 243 -89.61 -19.34 5.76
C ALA A 243 -89.25 -18.50 6.99
N GLY A 244 -90.17 -17.62 7.40
CA GLY A 244 -89.98 -16.85 8.62
C GLY A 244 -90.01 -17.74 9.87
N GLN A 245 -88.94 -17.72 10.66
CA GLN A 245 -88.95 -17.54 12.12
C GLN A 245 -87.54 -17.70 12.73
N ALA A 246 -87.20 -16.71 13.56
CA ALA A 246 -86.18 -16.61 14.60
C ALA A 246 -85.16 -17.75 14.80
N ALA A 247 -83.86 -17.43 14.67
CA ALA A 247 -82.88 -17.40 15.77
C ALA A 247 -81.43 -17.40 15.27
N ALA A 248 -80.59 -16.65 15.98
CA ALA A 248 -79.14 -16.78 16.14
C ALA A 248 -78.23 -16.56 14.92
N SER A 249 -77.38 -15.54 15.09
CA SER A 249 -76.18 -15.23 14.35
C SER A 249 -75.30 -16.46 14.10
N ALA A 250 -75.07 -16.80 12.82
CA ALA A 250 -73.96 -17.62 12.40
C ALA A 250 -73.35 -17.00 11.13
N THR A 251 -72.35 -16.14 11.34
CA THR A 251 -71.48 -15.64 10.28
C THR A 251 -70.69 -16.83 9.74
N VAL A 252 -71.06 -17.36 8.57
CA VAL A 252 -70.21 -18.30 7.83
C VAL A 252 -69.06 -17.48 7.25
N PRO A 253 -67.80 -17.71 7.63
CA PRO A 253 -66.69 -17.08 6.91
C PRO A 253 -66.60 -17.74 5.54
N VAL A 254 -67.00 -17.01 4.49
CA VAL A 254 -66.59 -17.34 3.13
C VAL A 254 -65.08 -17.12 3.09
N ALA A 255 -64.33 -18.20 3.29
CA ALA A 255 -62.89 -18.22 3.06
C ALA A 255 -62.68 -18.07 1.55
N VAL A 256 -62.56 -16.83 1.08
CA VAL A 256 -61.95 -16.53 -0.21
C VAL A 256 -60.48 -16.90 -0.03
N ALA A 257 -60.11 -18.12 -0.42
CA ALA A 257 -58.71 -18.49 -0.50
C ALA A 257 -58.01 -17.43 -1.37
N PRO A 258 -56.99 -16.71 -0.86
CA PRO A 258 -56.22 -15.83 -1.73
C PRO A 258 -55.67 -16.70 -2.86
N LEU A 259 -55.88 -16.27 -4.10
CA LEU A 259 -55.17 -16.83 -5.26
C LEU A 259 -53.67 -16.73 -4.96
N SER A 260 -53.08 -17.82 -4.47
CA SER A 260 -51.65 -17.93 -4.32
C SER A 260 -51.10 -17.89 -5.74
N ALA A 261 -50.53 -16.75 -6.14
CA ALA A 261 -49.76 -16.64 -7.36
C ALA A 261 -48.52 -17.52 -7.19
N THR A 262 -48.62 -18.79 -7.58
CA THR A 262 -47.48 -19.69 -7.64
C THR A 262 -46.67 -19.28 -8.86
N TYR A 263 -45.58 -18.54 -8.63
CA TYR A 263 -44.58 -18.25 -9.66
C TYR A 263 -43.97 -19.56 -10.12
N ARG A 264 -44.21 -19.94 -11.38
CA ARG A 264 -43.32 -20.89 -12.05
C ARG A 264 -42.12 -20.12 -12.54
N GLU A 265 -41.00 -20.25 -11.83
CA GLU A 265 -39.70 -19.71 -12.24
C GLU A 265 -39.28 -20.43 -13.54
N ALA A 266 -39.64 -19.85 -14.69
CA ALA A 266 -39.28 -20.39 -16.01
C ALA A 266 -37.83 -20.09 -16.37
N ALA A 267 -37.22 -19.11 -15.69
CA ALA A 267 -35.86 -18.67 -15.88
C ALA A 267 -34.93 -19.32 -14.84
N SER A 268 -34.01 -20.18 -15.31
CA SER A 268 -33.02 -20.83 -14.44
C SER A 268 -31.61 -20.39 -14.83
N VAL A 269 -30.83 -19.98 -13.83
CA VAL A 269 -29.42 -19.59 -13.99
C VAL A 269 -28.55 -20.68 -13.38
N ILE A 270 -27.61 -21.20 -14.16
CA ILE A 270 -26.66 -22.22 -13.73
C ILE A 270 -25.25 -21.68 -13.98
N SER A 271 -24.50 -21.44 -12.92
CA SER A 271 -23.10 -21.01 -13.00
C SER A 271 -22.15 -22.18 -12.82
N HIS A 272 -21.15 -22.27 -13.69
CA HIS A 272 -19.98 -23.12 -13.51
C HIS A 272 -18.74 -22.22 -13.38
N PRO A 273 -18.41 -21.77 -12.16
CA PRO A 273 -17.33 -20.82 -11.95
C PRO A 273 -15.95 -21.42 -12.30
N GLU A 274 -15.78 -22.75 -12.18
CA GLU A 274 -14.54 -23.46 -12.55
C GLU A 274 -14.24 -23.44 -14.04
N THR A 275 -15.28 -23.41 -14.88
CA THR A 275 -15.13 -23.34 -16.35
C THR A 275 -15.31 -21.92 -16.88
N GLY A 276 -15.64 -20.95 -16.01
CA GLY A 276 -15.94 -19.58 -16.41
C GLY A 276 -17.20 -19.48 -17.29
N THR A 277 -18.18 -20.38 -17.11
CA THR A 277 -19.39 -20.38 -17.95
C THR A 277 -20.66 -20.18 -17.15
N LEU A 278 -21.59 -19.42 -17.73
CA LEU A 278 -22.90 -19.13 -17.17
C LEU A 278 -23.98 -19.57 -18.17
N ALA A 279 -24.74 -20.59 -17.79
CA ALA A 279 -25.87 -21.08 -18.54
C ALA A 279 -27.15 -20.39 -18.04
N VAL A 280 -27.76 -19.56 -18.88
CA VAL A 280 -28.98 -18.82 -18.55
C VAL A 280 -30.10 -19.31 -19.45
N ARG A 281 -31.22 -19.73 -18.86
CA ARG A 281 -32.47 -19.95 -19.60
C ARG A 281 -33.33 -18.69 -19.52
N ALA A 282 -33.51 -18.00 -20.65
CA ALA A 282 -34.25 -16.74 -20.69
C ALA A 282 -34.83 -16.47 -22.09
N THR A 283 -35.73 -15.49 -22.18
CA THR A 283 -36.23 -14.92 -23.45
C THR A 283 -35.14 -14.11 -24.17
N ALA A 284 -35.29 -13.88 -25.47
CA ALA A 284 -34.35 -13.09 -26.27
C ALA A 284 -34.22 -11.65 -25.75
N ARG A 285 -35.31 -11.05 -25.27
CA ARG A 285 -35.26 -9.72 -24.62
C ARG A 285 -34.42 -9.74 -23.35
N GLN A 286 -34.62 -10.73 -22.47
CA GLN A 286 -33.83 -10.89 -21.25
C GLN A 286 -32.35 -11.15 -21.56
N HIS A 287 -32.05 -11.98 -22.56
CA HIS A 287 -30.66 -12.22 -23.00
C HIS A 287 -29.95 -10.95 -23.45
N ARG A 288 -30.65 -10.01 -24.10
CA ARG A 288 -30.08 -8.71 -24.48
C ARG A 288 -29.67 -7.88 -23.25
N LEU A 289 -30.53 -7.84 -22.23
CA LEU A 289 -30.25 -7.13 -20.97
C LEU A 289 -29.09 -7.79 -20.21
N ILE A 290 -29.08 -9.12 -20.14
CA ILE A 290 -28.00 -9.88 -19.50
C ILE A 290 -26.67 -9.63 -20.20
N ARG A 291 -26.65 -9.64 -21.55
CA ARG A 291 -25.45 -9.31 -22.32
C ARG A 291 -24.93 -7.92 -22.00
N GLN A 292 -25.80 -6.90 -22.05
CA GLN A 292 -25.40 -5.53 -21.72
C GLN A 292 -24.83 -5.41 -20.29
N TYR A 293 -25.44 -6.09 -19.33
CA TYR A 293 -24.97 -6.12 -17.95
C TYR A 293 -23.61 -6.85 -17.82
N LEU A 294 -23.47 -8.02 -18.46
CA LEU A 294 -22.23 -8.79 -18.46
C LEU A 294 -21.08 -8.03 -19.12
N ASP A 295 -21.33 -7.38 -20.26
CA ASP A 295 -20.32 -6.60 -20.98
C ASP A 295 -19.79 -5.46 -20.09
N GLN A 296 -20.70 -4.68 -19.48
CA GLN A 296 -20.32 -3.61 -18.54
C GLN A 296 -19.57 -4.15 -17.31
N LEU A 297 -20.01 -5.28 -16.77
CA LEU A 297 -19.39 -5.88 -15.59
C LEU A 297 -17.99 -6.42 -15.90
N ILE A 298 -17.82 -7.12 -17.03
CA ILE A 298 -16.54 -7.68 -17.46
C ILE A 298 -15.56 -6.57 -17.77
N ASP A 299 -15.98 -5.56 -18.53
CA ASP A 299 -15.15 -4.40 -18.87
C ASP A 299 -14.66 -3.67 -17.61
N ASN A 300 -15.51 -3.55 -16.59
CA ASN A 300 -15.15 -2.91 -15.32
C ASN A 300 -14.29 -3.80 -14.42
N ALA A 301 -14.55 -5.10 -14.39
CA ALA A 301 -13.82 -6.06 -13.55
C ALA A 301 -12.41 -6.38 -14.09
N GLN A 302 -12.22 -6.32 -15.42
CA GLN A 302 -10.94 -6.60 -16.08
C GLN A 302 -10.02 -5.39 -16.19
N ARG A 303 -10.46 -4.18 -15.81
CA ARG A 303 -9.58 -3.00 -15.83
C ARG A 303 -8.34 -3.27 -14.98
N GLN A 304 -7.18 -2.91 -15.50
CA GLN A 304 -5.93 -3.05 -14.80
C GLN A 304 -5.33 -1.66 -14.54
N VAL A 305 -4.61 -1.53 -13.43
CA VAL A 305 -3.90 -0.31 -13.05
C VAL A 305 -2.45 -0.65 -12.77
N LEU A 306 -1.55 0.01 -13.49
CA LEU A 306 -0.13 0.06 -13.16
C LEU A 306 0.08 1.17 -12.13
N ILE A 307 0.62 0.80 -10.97
CA ILE A 307 0.87 1.69 -9.85
C ILE A 307 2.38 1.86 -9.72
N GLU A 308 2.84 3.09 -9.87
CA GLU A 308 4.22 3.48 -9.62
C GLU A 308 4.30 4.30 -8.33
N ALA A 309 5.07 3.81 -7.37
CA ALA A 309 5.38 4.54 -6.15
C ALA A 309 6.83 5.03 -6.23
N THR A 310 7.07 6.31 -5.91
CA THR A 310 8.41 6.89 -5.82
C THR A 310 8.60 7.41 -4.41
N VAL A 311 9.46 6.76 -3.65
CA VAL A 311 9.80 7.11 -2.28
C VAL A 311 11.11 7.90 -2.30
N VAL A 312 11.07 9.12 -1.79
CA VAL A 312 12.25 10.00 -1.68
C VAL A 312 12.47 10.33 -0.20
N GLU A 313 13.59 9.90 0.36
CA GLU A 313 14.05 10.36 1.68
C GLU A 313 15.26 11.28 1.47
N VAL A 314 15.17 12.51 1.98
CA VAL A 314 16.27 13.47 2.00
C VAL A 314 16.67 13.70 3.44
N GLU A 315 17.93 13.47 3.75
CA GLU A 315 18.51 13.80 5.05
C GLU A 315 19.64 14.82 4.85
N LEU A 316 19.55 15.92 5.58
CA LEU A 316 20.51 17.00 5.62
C LEU A 316 21.12 17.03 7.03
N LYS A 317 22.44 16.84 7.11
CA LYS A 317 23.24 16.95 8.32
C LYS A 317 24.08 18.20 8.26
N ASP A 318 24.06 18.95 9.34
CA ASP A 318 24.85 20.16 9.56
C ASP A 318 25.59 20.00 10.89
N GLY A 319 26.90 20.14 10.89
CA GLY A 319 27.73 19.97 12.07
C GLY A 319 28.70 21.13 12.21
N TYR A 320 28.55 21.91 13.28
CA TYR A 320 29.42 23.05 13.59
C TYR A 320 30.19 22.80 14.88
N GLN A 321 31.52 22.81 14.80
CA GLN A 321 32.42 22.63 15.93
C GLN A 321 33.44 23.77 16.00
N GLN A 322 33.49 24.43 17.16
CA GLN A 322 34.46 25.47 17.44
C GLN A 322 34.91 25.41 18.90
N GLY A 323 36.21 25.54 19.12
CA GLY A 323 36.76 25.93 20.41
C GLY A 323 38.02 25.16 20.80
N ILE A 324 38.40 25.33 22.05
CA ILE A 324 39.53 24.65 22.66
C ILE A 324 38.97 23.57 23.59
N ASN A 325 39.40 22.32 23.41
CA ASN A 325 39.02 21.25 24.33
C ASN A 325 39.82 21.40 25.64
N TRP A 326 39.19 21.97 26.65
CA TRP A 326 39.76 22.18 27.98
C TRP A 326 39.68 20.93 28.88
N ASP A 327 38.97 19.88 28.46
CA ASP A 327 38.83 18.66 29.25
C ASP A 327 40.13 17.83 29.28
N LEU A 328 40.95 17.96 28.24
CA LEU A 328 42.31 17.41 28.19
C LEU A 328 43.22 18.01 29.28
N LEU A 329 42.88 19.19 29.82
CA LEU A 329 43.57 19.82 30.95
C LEU A 329 43.23 19.16 32.30
N ARG A 330 42.14 18.38 32.39
CA ARG A 330 41.82 17.54 33.56
C ARG A 330 42.51 16.18 33.50
N ALA A 331 42.68 15.60 32.30
CA ALA A 331 43.17 14.24 32.12
C ALA A 331 44.71 14.13 31.99
N SER A 332 45.39 15.17 31.52
CA SER A 332 46.85 15.13 31.33
C SER A 332 47.59 15.66 32.56
N ASN A 333 48.02 14.77 33.48
CA ASN A 333 49.00 15.03 34.55
C ASN A 333 48.91 16.44 35.20
N SER A 334 47.70 16.97 35.31
CA SER A 334 47.48 18.31 35.80
C SER A 334 47.60 18.22 37.30
N ARG A 335 48.59 18.94 37.85
CA ARG A 335 48.87 19.00 39.28
C ARG A 335 47.71 19.61 40.08
N PHE A 336 46.62 20.01 39.42
CA PHE A 336 45.39 20.50 40.02
C PHE A 336 44.27 19.48 39.80
N GLN A 337 43.93 18.74 40.86
CA GLN A 337 42.81 17.82 40.88
C GLN A 337 41.65 18.46 41.66
N LEU A 338 40.48 18.55 41.04
CA LEU A 338 39.24 19.00 41.70
C LEU A 338 38.38 17.77 41.97
N THR A 339 38.48 17.21 43.18
CA THR A 339 37.67 16.06 43.61
C THR A 339 36.45 16.59 44.36
N GLN A 340 35.26 16.45 43.76
CA GLN A 340 34.00 16.63 44.48
C GLN A 340 33.55 15.25 44.98
N ALA A 341 33.70 15.02 46.29
CA ALA A 341 33.14 13.84 46.92
C ALA A 341 31.61 13.99 47.01
N PRO A 342 30.80 13.06 46.48
CA PRO A 342 29.39 13.03 46.79
C PRO A 342 29.23 12.85 48.30
N SER A 343 28.24 13.50 48.88
CA SER A 343 27.96 13.50 50.32
C SER A 343 27.75 12.07 50.82
N GLY A 344 28.81 11.47 51.37
CA GLY A 344 28.79 10.07 51.82
C GLY A 344 30.18 9.53 52.14
N GLY A 345 30.78 10.01 53.23
CA GLY A 345 31.62 9.20 54.12
C GLY A 345 32.84 8.44 53.58
N ASP A 346 33.49 8.84 52.48
CA ASP A 346 34.77 8.23 52.06
C ASP A 346 35.97 9.15 52.35
N SER A 347 37.07 8.55 52.82
CA SER A 347 38.23 9.28 53.34
C SER A 347 39.12 9.82 52.22
N LEU A 348 39.36 11.14 52.20
CA LEU A 348 40.24 11.78 51.23
C LEU A 348 41.71 11.59 51.63
N THR A 349 42.49 10.85 50.83
CA THR A 349 43.95 10.73 50.99
C THR A 349 44.67 11.80 50.15
N LEU A 350 45.28 12.78 50.82
CA LEU A 350 46.12 13.79 50.17
C LEU A 350 47.47 13.18 49.69
N PRO A 351 48.11 13.76 48.66
CA PRO A 351 49.44 13.33 48.22
C PRO A 351 50.44 13.58 49.36
N GLY A 352 50.86 12.52 50.03
CA GLY A 352 51.61 12.57 51.30
C GLY A 352 51.21 11.50 52.32
N GLY A 353 50.12 10.75 52.09
CA GLY A 353 49.82 9.53 52.85
C GLY A 353 49.20 9.71 54.24
N ALA A 354 48.81 10.94 54.63
CA ALA A 354 48.09 11.17 55.88
C ALA A 354 46.56 11.18 55.64
N PRO A 355 45.78 10.23 56.20
CA PRO A 355 44.32 10.25 56.11
C PRO A 355 43.75 11.30 57.06
N THR A 356 42.96 12.24 56.54
CA THR A 356 42.22 13.22 57.37
C THR A 356 40.72 12.93 57.32
N SER A 357 40.17 12.44 58.43
CA SER A 357 38.73 12.23 58.61
C SER A 357 38.09 13.53 59.14
N ALA A 358 37.58 14.38 58.24
CA ALA A 358 36.87 15.60 58.62
C ALA A 358 35.50 15.68 57.93
N LEU A 359 34.44 15.61 58.72
CA LEU A 359 33.04 15.83 58.34
C LEU A 359 32.85 17.33 58.02
N THR A 360 33.04 17.71 56.75
CA THR A 360 32.86 19.09 56.28
C THR A 360 31.87 19.08 55.13
N PRO A 361 30.79 19.89 55.15
CA PRO A 361 29.82 19.91 54.06
C PRO A 361 30.44 20.48 52.79
N ALA A 362 30.47 19.64 51.75
CA ALA A 362 30.62 19.93 50.32
C ALA A 362 31.22 21.31 49.95
N LEU A 363 32.54 21.43 50.05
CA LEU A 363 33.34 22.38 49.30
C LEU A 363 34.47 21.58 48.63
N GLY A 364 34.54 21.62 47.30
CA GLY A 364 35.55 20.88 46.54
C GLY A 364 36.97 21.23 47.00
N VAL A 365 37.75 20.22 47.37
CA VAL A 365 39.15 20.39 47.77
C VAL A 365 40.00 20.47 46.51
N ILE A 366 40.82 21.52 46.41
CA ILE A 366 41.81 21.69 45.35
C ILE A 366 43.16 21.24 45.94
N SER A 367 43.64 20.06 45.57
CA SER A 367 44.97 19.57 45.95
C SER A 367 45.99 19.88 44.84
N HIS A 368 47.19 20.32 45.25
CA HIS A 368 48.30 20.61 44.35
C HIS A 368 49.46 19.64 44.62
N ALA A 369 49.82 18.80 43.64
CA ALA A 369 50.90 17.82 43.79
C ALA A 369 52.11 18.19 42.92
N GLY A 370 53.18 18.72 43.54
CA GLY A 370 54.54 18.74 42.97
C GLY A 370 55.18 20.12 42.74
N ALA A 371 56.52 20.15 42.90
CA ALA A 371 57.41 21.32 42.86
C ALA A 371 57.36 22.17 41.58
N LEU A 372 57.47 23.49 41.75
CA LEU A 372 57.48 24.56 40.74
C LEU A 372 58.47 24.28 39.60
N GLY A 373 58.00 23.66 38.52
CA GLY A 373 58.78 23.40 37.31
C GLY A 373 57.86 22.90 36.20
N SER A 374 57.72 23.73 35.16
CA SER A 374 57.02 23.55 33.88
C SER A 374 55.64 22.87 33.92
N THR A 375 54.59 23.68 33.87
CA THR A 375 53.24 23.27 33.46
C THR A 375 53.14 23.30 31.94
N ASP A 376 53.06 22.13 31.30
CA ASP A 376 52.81 22.02 29.87
C ASP A 376 51.30 22.13 29.61
N VAL A 377 50.86 23.34 29.25
CA VAL A 377 49.48 23.61 28.86
C VAL A 377 49.30 23.17 27.41
N SER A 378 48.89 21.91 27.18
CA SER A 378 48.58 21.41 25.84
C SER A 378 47.11 21.69 25.49
N ALA A 379 46.84 22.84 24.88
CA ALA A 379 45.54 23.19 24.34
C ALA A 379 45.48 22.85 22.85
N SER A 380 44.52 22.01 22.42
CA SER A 380 44.26 21.75 21.00
C SER A 380 43.07 22.60 20.53
N ILE A 381 43.26 23.34 19.42
CA ILE A 381 42.21 24.13 18.78
C ILE A 381 41.52 23.24 17.74
N ARG A 382 40.18 23.13 17.82
CA ARG A 382 39.37 22.44 16.81
C ARG A 382 38.40 23.44 16.18
N LEU A 383 38.45 23.53 14.85
CA LEU A 383 37.55 24.34 14.04
C LEU A 383 37.12 23.48 12.85
N LEU A 384 35.87 23.04 12.85
CA LEU A 384 35.33 22.17 11.81
C LEU A 384 33.87 22.52 11.57
N GLU A 385 33.52 22.74 10.31
CA GLU A 385 32.16 22.84 9.83
C GLU A 385 31.97 21.71 8.81
N SER A 386 30.94 20.89 8.99
CA SER A 386 30.68 19.72 8.14
C SER A 386 29.23 19.72 7.69
N PHE A 387 29.03 19.51 6.38
CA PHE A 387 27.71 19.46 5.76
C PHE A 387 27.57 18.15 4.98
N GLY A 388 26.45 17.46 5.15
CA GLY A 388 26.16 16.20 4.45
C GLY A 388 24.72 16.17 3.96
N ARG A 389 24.51 15.78 2.70
CA ARG A 389 23.17 15.56 2.13
C ARG A 389 23.09 14.16 1.55
N THR A 390 22.21 13.34 2.09
CA THR A 390 21.91 11.99 1.59
C THR A 390 20.51 11.98 0.99
N LYS A 391 20.36 11.29 -0.15
CA LYS A 391 19.08 11.10 -0.83
C LYS A 391 18.91 9.62 -1.14
N VAL A 392 17.83 9.03 -0.66
CA VAL A 392 17.44 7.65 -0.99
C VAL A 392 16.24 7.71 -1.91
N LEU A 393 16.28 6.97 -3.02
CA LEU A 393 15.20 6.86 -3.99
C LEU A 393 14.85 5.40 -4.25
N SER A 394 13.59 5.03 -4.02
CA SER A 394 13.04 3.73 -4.40
C SER A 394 11.82 3.94 -5.28
N SER A 395 11.74 3.24 -6.42
CA SER A 395 10.63 3.38 -7.38
C SER A 395 9.93 2.04 -7.70
N PRO A 396 9.30 1.36 -6.72
CA PRO A 396 8.58 0.11 -6.96
C PRO A 396 7.38 0.33 -7.89
N LYS A 397 7.18 -0.63 -8.80
CA LYS A 397 6.04 -0.67 -9.73
C LYS A 397 5.30 -1.99 -9.59
N ILE A 398 3.98 -1.95 -9.57
CA ILE A 398 3.13 -3.15 -9.54
C ILE A 398 1.88 -2.92 -10.39
N SER A 399 1.49 -3.93 -11.18
CA SER A 399 0.26 -3.89 -11.95
C SER A 399 -0.80 -4.75 -11.28
N VAL A 400 -2.00 -4.21 -11.15
CA VAL A 400 -3.05 -4.76 -10.28
C VAL A 400 -4.41 -4.65 -10.97
N LEU A 401 -5.23 -5.68 -10.86
CA LEU A 401 -6.61 -5.66 -11.38
C LEU A 401 -7.52 -4.79 -10.52
N ASN A 402 -8.59 -4.27 -11.13
CA ASN A 402 -9.59 -3.47 -10.44
C ASN A 402 -10.22 -4.25 -9.28
N ASN A 403 -10.37 -3.59 -8.13
CA ASN A 403 -10.87 -4.15 -6.88
C ASN A 403 -10.07 -5.38 -6.38
N GLN A 404 -8.85 -5.59 -6.85
CA GLN A 404 -7.97 -6.65 -6.35
C GLN A 404 -6.83 -6.06 -5.52
N THR A 405 -6.63 -6.61 -4.33
CA THR A 405 -5.53 -6.21 -3.45
C THR A 405 -4.22 -6.84 -3.90
N ALA A 406 -3.12 -6.08 -3.94
CA ALA A 406 -1.79 -6.58 -4.26
C ALA A 406 -0.78 -6.17 -3.19
N LEU A 407 0.20 -7.05 -2.96
CA LEU A 407 1.27 -6.86 -1.99
C LEU A 407 2.60 -6.89 -2.72
N ILE A 408 3.43 -5.88 -2.52
CA ILE A 408 4.83 -5.88 -2.93
C ILE A 408 5.72 -5.82 -1.69
N LYS A 409 6.66 -6.78 -1.57
CA LYS A 409 7.64 -6.87 -0.47
C LYS A 409 9.05 -6.91 -1.07
N VAL A 410 9.82 -5.86 -0.83
CA VAL A 410 11.22 -5.72 -1.25
C VAL A 410 12.03 -5.46 0.00
N VAL A 411 12.56 -6.52 0.61
CA VAL A 411 13.25 -6.44 1.90
C VAL A 411 14.56 -7.23 1.88
N ASP A 412 15.53 -6.72 2.63
CA ASP A 412 16.75 -7.41 3.01
C ASP A 412 16.58 -8.01 4.40
N ASN A 413 17.00 -9.26 4.57
CA ASN A 413 16.90 -9.97 5.83
C ASN A 413 18.20 -9.79 6.62
N LEU A 414 18.18 -8.93 7.64
CA LEU A 414 19.34 -8.75 8.52
C LEU A 414 19.40 -9.90 9.52
N VAL A 415 20.51 -10.62 9.53
CA VAL A 415 20.77 -11.71 10.48
C VAL A 415 21.63 -11.17 11.61
N TYR A 416 21.21 -11.41 12.85
CA TYR A 416 22.01 -11.17 14.05
C TYR A 416 21.91 -12.38 14.98
N PHE A 417 22.90 -12.53 15.86
CA PHE A 417 22.96 -13.67 16.77
C PHE A 417 22.63 -13.21 18.19
N THR A 418 21.73 -13.93 18.85
CA THR A 418 21.55 -13.80 20.30
C THR A 418 22.47 -14.83 20.97
N LEU A 419 23.20 -14.38 21.99
CA LEU A 419 24.13 -15.23 22.72
C LEU A 419 23.53 -15.56 24.08
N THR A 420 23.37 -16.85 24.37
CA THR A 420 23.03 -17.32 25.71
C THR A 420 24.26 -17.96 26.33
N LEU A 421 24.68 -17.45 27.48
CA LEU A 421 25.80 -18.00 28.23
C LEU A 421 25.26 -18.81 29.41
N THR A 422 25.60 -20.09 29.45
CA THR A 422 25.32 -20.94 30.61
C THR A 422 26.65 -21.28 31.29
N THR A 423 26.74 -20.96 32.58
CA THR A 423 27.91 -21.28 33.40
C THR A 423 27.55 -22.45 34.31
N GLN A 424 28.21 -23.60 34.13
CA GLN A 424 28.05 -24.75 35.01
C GLN A 424 29.31 -24.94 35.84
N ARG A 425 29.18 -24.90 37.17
CA ARG A 425 30.30 -25.16 38.07
C ARG A 425 30.52 -26.67 38.18
N GLY A 426 31.66 -27.15 37.71
CA GLY A 426 32.11 -28.53 37.90
C GLY A 426 32.97 -28.66 39.16
N GLU A 427 32.67 -29.66 39.99
CA GLU A 427 33.53 -30.04 41.12
C GLU A 427 34.51 -31.13 40.66
N SER A 428 35.81 -30.88 40.76
CA SER A 428 36.83 -31.92 40.56
C SER A 428 37.09 -32.68 41.86
N SER A 429 37.27 -33.99 41.78
CA SER A 429 37.55 -34.89 42.92
C SER A 429 38.88 -34.58 43.64
N SER A 430 39.71 -33.68 43.11
CA SER A 430 40.97 -33.23 43.70
C SER A 430 40.91 -31.84 44.37
N GLY A 431 39.72 -31.28 44.61
CA GLY A 431 39.56 -30.04 45.39
C GLY A 431 39.76 -28.73 44.63
N GLY A 432 39.79 -28.76 43.30
CA GLY A 432 39.76 -27.57 42.44
C GLY A 432 38.44 -27.47 41.68
N GLY A 433 37.66 -26.41 41.91
CA GLY A 433 36.46 -26.14 41.10
C GLY A 433 36.84 -25.49 39.77
N PHE A 434 36.23 -25.93 38.67
CA PHE A 434 36.32 -25.26 37.37
C PHE A 434 34.92 -24.84 36.92
N THR A 435 34.84 -23.74 36.17
CA THR A 435 33.58 -23.24 35.60
C THR A 435 33.57 -23.56 34.12
N ASP A 436 32.64 -24.39 33.68
CA ASP A 436 32.40 -24.62 32.25
C ASP A 436 31.49 -23.50 31.72
N ILE A 437 31.93 -22.85 30.65
CA ILE A 437 31.21 -21.74 30.01
C ILE A 437 30.75 -22.25 28.64
N THR A 438 29.48 -22.57 28.52
CA THR A 438 28.89 -22.92 27.22
C THR A 438 28.24 -21.67 26.62
N VAL A 439 28.63 -21.33 25.39
CA VAL A 439 28.07 -20.21 24.63
C VAL A 439 27.21 -20.79 23.51
N THR A 440 25.89 -20.54 23.59
CA THR A 440 24.95 -20.93 22.54
C THR A 440 24.61 -19.69 21.71
N SER A 441 24.80 -19.77 20.40
CA SER A 441 24.43 -18.72 19.44
C SER A 441 23.18 -19.11 18.65
N GLU A 442 22.11 -18.34 18.75
CA GLU A 442 20.87 -18.54 17.99
C GLU A 442 20.76 -17.46 16.89
N PRO A 443 20.68 -17.83 15.60
CA PRO A 443 20.49 -16.86 14.53
C PRO A 443 19.05 -16.33 14.51
N THR A 444 18.86 -15.02 14.63
CA THR A 444 17.58 -14.33 14.46
C THR A 444 17.62 -13.44 13.22
N THR A 445 16.51 -13.36 12.49
CA THR A 445 16.43 -12.59 11.24
C THR A 445 15.34 -11.53 11.30
N VAL A 446 15.65 -10.29 10.90
CA VAL A 446 14.70 -9.18 10.84
C VAL A 446 14.68 -8.58 9.42
N PRO A 447 13.52 -8.52 8.75
CA PRO A 447 13.40 -7.93 7.42
C PRO A 447 13.40 -6.39 7.48
N VAL A 448 14.26 -5.75 6.68
CA VAL A 448 14.29 -4.29 6.48
C VAL A 448 14.08 -3.96 5.01
N GLY A 449 13.21 -3.02 4.68
CA GLY A 449 13.01 -2.56 3.31
C GLY A 449 11.64 -1.95 3.07
N PHE A 450 11.11 -2.13 1.86
CA PHE A 450 9.83 -1.58 1.45
C PHE A 450 8.76 -2.66 1.35
N LEU A 451 7.60 -2.41 1.96
CA LEU A 451 6.39 -3.20 1.82
C LEU A 451 5.27 -2.25 1.42
N MET A 452 4.41 -2.65 0.47
CA MET A 452 3.21 -1.90 0.16
C MET A 452 2.07 -2.83 -0.15
N ASN A 453 0.96 -2.64 0.57
CA ASN A 453 -0.33 -3.21 0.22
C ASN A 453 -1.15 -2.16 -0.53
N VAL A 454 -1.78 -2.53 -1.64
CA VAL A 454 -2.57 -1.60 -2.44
C VAL A 454 -3.78 -2.27 -3.08
N THR A 455 -4.93 -1.60 -3.04
CA THR A 455 -6.16 -2.00 -3.71
C THR A 455 -6.64 -0.83 -4.58
N PRO A 456 -6.61 -0.96 -5.92
CA PRO A 456 -7.15 0.06 -6.80
C PRO A 456 -8.64 -0.15 -7.07
N GLN A 457 -9.35 0.95 -7.25
CA GLN A 457 -10.70 1.02 -7.78
C GLN A 457 -10.73 2.04 -8.92
N VAL A 458 -11.06 1.58 -10.13
CA VAL A 458 -11.16 2.42 -11.33
C VAL A 458 -12.60 2.88 -11.48
N GLY A 459 -12.81 4.20 -11.52
CA GLY A 459 -14.08 4.82 -11.87
C GLY A 459 -14.26 4.99 -13.38
N ASP A 460 -15.50 5.21 -13.81
CA ASP A 460 -15.83 5.42 -15.22
C ASP A 460 -15.27 6.73 -15.78
N ASP A 461 -15.04 7.73 -14.92
CA ASP A 461 -14.46 9.03 -15.28
C ASP A 461 -12.93 9.03 -15.40
N GLY A 462 -12.31 7.84 -15.38
CA GLY A 462 -10.86 7.68 -15.46
C GLY A 462 -10.12 8.10 -14.18
N ARG A 463 -10.82 8.26 -13.05
CA ARG A 463 -10.19 8.38 -11.74
C ARG A 463 -9.93 6.99 -11.16
N VAL A 464 -8.81 6.87 -10.47
CA VAL A 464 -8.40 5.69 -9.73
C VAL A 464 -8.36 6.05 -8.25
N THR A 465 -9.21 5.40 -7.48
CA THR A 465 -9.15 5.42 -6.02
C THR A 465 -8.22 4.31 -5.55
N LEU A 466 -7.23 4.63 -4.74
CA LEU A 466 -6.25 3.70 -4.21
C LEU A 466 -6.42 3.64 -2.69
N ASN A 467 -6.68 2.45 -2.15
CA ASN A 467 -6.45 2.16 -0.73
C ASN A 467 -5.05 1.58 -0.59
N LEU A 468 -4.19 2.21 0.21
CA LEU A 468 -2.77 1.86 0.26
C LEU A 468 -2.20 1.94 1.67
N ARG A 469 -1.25 1.04 1.92
CA ARG A 469 -0.47 0.94 3.15
C ARG A 469 1.00 0.67 2.84
N PRO A 470 1.82 1.72 2.62
CA PRO A 470 3.27 1.58 2.53
C PRO A 470 3.91 1.51 3.92
N THR A 471 4.87 0.61 4.05
CA THR A 471 5.76 0.45 5.20
C THR A 471 7.21 0.48 4.71
N ILE A 472 8.00 1.40 5.25
CA ILE A 472 9.44 1.52 4.97
C ILE A 472 10.18 1.22 6.28
N SER A 473 11.02 0.20 6.28
CA SER A 473 11.92 -0.12 7.38
C SER A 473 13.37 0.01 6.94
N ARG A 474 14.21 0.54 7.83
CA ARG A 474 15.66 0.67 7.62
C ARG A 474 16.41 0.38 8.91
N LEU A 475 17.66 -0.06 8.78
CA LEU A 475 18.59 -0.14 9.91
C LEU A 475 18.89 1.28 10.42
N ALA A 476 18.63 1.53 11.69
CA ALA A 476 18.97 2.80 12.35
C ALA A 476 20.41 2.76 12.87
N ARG A 477 20.75 1.74 13.67
CA ARG A 477 22.08 1.47 14.21
C ARG A 477 22.14 0.07 14.82
N TYR A 478 23.31 -0.37 15.26
CA TYR A 478 23.46 -1.53 16.12
C TYR A 478 23.58 -1.08 17.58
N VAL A 479 22.97 -1.84 18.49
CA VAL A 479 23.02 -1.66 19.93
C VAL A 479 23.64 -2.92 20.53
N GLU A 480 24.59 -2.75 21.45
CA GLU A 480 25.21 -3.88 22.14
C GLU A 480 24.25 -4.50 23.15
N ASP A 481 24.21 -5.83 23.20
CA ASP A 481 23.46 -6.57 24.20
C ASP A 481 24.16 -6.48 25.57
N PRO A 482 23.56 -5.81 26.57
CA PRO A 482 24.17 -5.67 27.89
C PRO A 482 24.32 -7.00 28.64
N ALA A 483 23.54 -8.03 28.28
CA ALA A 483 23.62 -9.34 28.93
C ALA A 483 24.95 -10.05 28.64
N VAL A 484 25.52 -9.84 27.44
CA VAL A 484 26.81 -10.41 27.06
C VAL A 484 27.95 -9.73 27.82
N ALA A 485 27.90 -8.40 27.96
CA ALA A 485 28.89 -7.66 28.75
C ALA A 485 28.85 -8.05 30.25
N LEU A 486 27.65 -8.22 30.82
CA LEU A 486 27.49 -8.61 32.23
C LEU A 486 27.91 -10.06 32.49
N SER A 487 27.55 -10.99 31.61
CA SER A 487 27.91 -12.41 31.75
C SER A 487 29.41 -12.64 31.59
N LEU A 488 30.08 -11.93 30.67
CA LEU A 488 31.54 -11.89 30.57
C LEU A 488 32.17 -11.29 31.84
N ALA A 489 31.60 -10.23 32.42
CA ALA A 489 32.12 -9.64 33.66
C ALA A 489 32.01 -10.60 34.86
N LEU A 490 30.92 -11.37 34.95
CA LEU A 490 30.76 -12.42 35.98
C LEU A 490 31.70 -13.61 35.73
N ALA A 491 31.96 -13.96 34.47
CA ALA A 491 32.94 -14.98 34.09
C ALA A 491 34.40 -14.56 34.35
N ARG A 492 34.71 -13.25 34.24
CA ARG A 492 36.03 -12.65 34.55
C ARG A 492 36.42 -12.66 36.04
N GLY A 493 35.54 -13.17 36.92
CA GLY A 493 35.86 -13.40 38.33
C GLY A 493 36.94 -14.48 38.57
N PHE A 494 37.39 -15.18 37.52
CA PHE A 494 38.45 -16.17 37.59
C PHE A 494 39.48 -15.93 36.47
N ASP A 495 40.75 -15.91 36.88
CA ASP A 495 41.99 -15.63 36.13
C ASP A 495 42.01 -16.27 34.72
N GLY A 496 41.52 -15.55 33.72
CA GLY A 496 41.42 -16.00 32.33
C GLY A 496 41.18 -14.84 31.37
N ASP A 497 42.04 -14.73 30.36
CA ASP A 497 41.99 -13.69 29.32
C ASP A 497 40.91 -14.04 28.29
N ILE A 498 39.65 -13.66 28.57
CA ILE A 498 38.52 -13.92 27.67
C ILE A 498 38.45 -12.79 26.63
N PRO A 499 38.51 -13.10 25.31
CA PRO A 499 38.41 -12.07 24.27
C PRO A 499 37.10 -11.29 24.40
N GLU A 500 37.16 -9.98 24.12
CA GLU A 500 35.98 -9.12 24.11
C GLU A 500 35.02 -9.55 22.99
N VAL A 501 33.88 -10.14 23.37
CA VAL A 501 32.81 -10.53 22.43
C VAL A 501 31.72 -9.47 22.46
N GLN A 502 31.50 -8.82 21.32
CA GLN A 502 30.40 -7.85 21.14
C GLN A 502 29.22 -8.54 20.47
N ALA A 503 28.06 -8.50 21.11
CA ALA A 503 26.80 -8.96 20.53
C ALA A 503 26.00 -7.73 20.06
N LEU A 504 25.93 -7.54 18.75
CA LEU A 504 25.29 -6.39 18.13
C LEU A 504 23.86 -6.75 17.70
N VAL A 505 22.87 -6.07 18.28
CA VAL A 505 21.46 -6.19 17.93
C VAL A 505 21.05 -5.00 17.06
N PRO A 506 20.42 -5.21 15.89
CA PRO A 506 20.01 -4.11 15.02
C PRO A 506 18.78 -3.37 15.58
N GLU A 507 18.86 -2.05 15.66
CA GLU A 507 17.73 -1.15 15.90
C GLU A 507 17.10 -0.78 14.55
N ILE A 508 15.83 -1.13 14.33
CA ILE A 508 15.12 -0.88 13.07
C ILE A 508 14.21 0.34 13.22
N GLN A 509 14.33 1.30 12.29
CA GLN A 509 13.37 2.38 12.16
C GLN A 509 12.32 1.99 11.12
N THR A 510 11.05 1.94 11.54
CA THR A 510 9.90 1.66 10.67
C THR A 510 9.03 2.89 10.53
N ARG A 511 8.58 3.16 9.31
CA ARG A 511 7.63 4.23 8.96
C ARG A 511 6.48 3.59 8.21
N GLU A 512 5.26 3.73 8.72
CA GLU A 512 4.06 3.16 8.14
C GLU A 512 3.00 4.26 7.96
N MET A 513 2.26 4.17 6.87
CA MET A 513 1.16 5.08 6.57
C MET A 513 -0.01 4.26 6.01
N GLU A 514 -1.24 4.69 6.26
CA GLU A 514 -2.44 4.16 5.61
C GLU A 514 -3.22 5.35 5.04
N SER A 515 -3.69 5.23 3.80
CA SER A 515 -4.46 6.29 3.17
C SER A 515 -5.39 5.76 2.08
N ILE A 516 -6.46 6.51 1.82
CA ILE A 516 -7.32 6.34 0.65
C ILE A 516 -7.23 7.63 -0.15
N ILE A 517 -6.80 7.54 -1.40
CA ILE A 517 -6.62 8.71 -2.28
C ILE A 517 -7.27 8.45 -3.63
N THR A 518 -7.79 9.50 -4.26
CA THR A 518 -8.31 9.43 -5.62
C THR A 518 -7.45 10.29 -6.54
N ILE A 519 -6.94 9.68 -7.61
CA ILE A 519 -6.02 10.31 -8.56
C ILE A 519 -6.58 10.10 -9.97
N ARG A 520 -6.40 11.05 -10.88
CA ARG A 520 -6.70 10.82 -12.30
C ARG A 520 -5.64 9.92 -12.93
N ASP A 521 -6.04 9.22 -13.99
CA ASP A 521 -5.14 8.43 -14.82
C ASP A 521 -3.86 9.21 -15.23
N GLY A 522 -2.70 8.60 -15.01
CA GLY A 522 -1.39 9.13 -15.37
C GLY A 522 -0.91 10.32 -14.54
N GLN A 523 -1.70 10.84 -13.60
CA GLN A 523 -1.30 11.96 -12.73
C GLN A 523 -0.57 11.48 -11.48
N THR A 524 0.28 12.35 -10.92
CA THR A 524 1.03 12.05 -9.69
C THR A 524 0.34 12.72 -8.51
N ALA A 525 0.04 11.95 -7.47
CA ALA A 525 -0.36 12.46 -6.17
C ALA A 525 0.81 12.37 -5.17
N VAL A 526 0.80 13.28 -4.21
CA VAL A 526 1.72 13.27 -3.06
C VAL A 526 0.95 12.72 -1.87
N LEU A 527 1.40 11.60 -1.32
CA LEU A 527 0.73 10.94 -0.19
C LEU A 527 0.90 11.70 1.13
N GLY A 528 1.97 12.50 1.21
CA GLY A 528 2.36 13.27 2.38
C GLY A 528 3.87 13.17 2.62
N GLY A 529 4.34 13.90 3.62
CA GLY A 529 5.70 13.78 4.10
C GLY A 529 5.86 14.06 5.58
N LEU A 530 6.81 13.36 6.20
CA LEU A 530 7.18 13.57 7.60
C LEU A 530 8.52 14.32 7.61
N MET A 531 8.50 15.55 8.11
CA MET A 531 9.71 16.33 8.37
C MET A 531 10.08 16.20 9.84
N ARG A 532 11.31 15.75 10.11
CA ARG A 532 11.90 15.78 11.45
C ARG A 532 13.09 16.73 11.40
N ASP A 533 13.14 17.63 12.37
CA ASP A 533 14.26 18.54 12.61
C ASP A 533 14.77 18.27 14.02
N GLN A 534 16.04 17.89 14.14
CA GLN A 534 16.71 17.64 15.42
C GLN A 534 17.94 18.52 15.50
N SER A 535 18.06 19.27 16.59
CA SER A 535 19.20 20.14 16.88
C SER A 535 19.73 19.82 18.26
N ASP A 536 20.95 19.28 18.31
CA ASP A 536 21.70 19.00 19.52
C ASP A 536 22.79 20.05 19.69
N ARG A 537 22.65 20.93 20.68
CA ARG A 537 23.62 21.98 20.99
C ARG A 537 24.33 21.66 22.28
N ASN A 538 25.61 21.29 22.19
CA ASN A 538 26.46 21.12 23.36
C ASN A 538 27.45 22.27 23.47
N SER A 539 27.53 22.88 24.65
CA SER A 539 28.49 23.95 24.90
C SER A 539 29.17 23.77 26.26
N ASP A 540 30.46 23.49 26.21
CA ASP A 540 31.32 23.44 27.39
C ASP A 540 32.03 24.79 27.55
N ALA A 541 32.20 25.24 28.78
CA ALA A 541 32.86 26.50 29.06
C ALA A 541 33.66 26.42 30.36
N VAL A 542 34.80 27.10 30.40
CA VAL A 542 35.54 27.29 31.66
C VAL A 542 34.71 28.19 32.59
N PRO A 543 34.35 27.74 33.80
CA PRO A 543 33.62 28.56 34.76
C PRO A 543 34.35 29.89 35.03
N GLY A 544 33.61 31.01 35.03
CA GLY A 544 34.19 32.36 35.15
C GLY A 544 34.66 32.95 33.82
N LEU A 545 35.73 32.40 33.22
CA LEU A 545 36.37 32.95 32.02
C LEU A 545 35.48 32.90 30.77
N GLY A 546 34.61 31.89 30.65
CA GLY A 546 33.65 31.78 29.55
C GLY A 546 32.58 32.89 29.52
N ARG A 547 32.39 33.66 30.60
CA ARG A 547 31.37 34.73 30.67
C ARG A 547 31.89 36.12 30.33
N LEU A 548 33.20 36.29 30.15
CA LEU A 548 33.82 37.58 29.87
C LEU A 548 33.36 38.10 28.49
N LYS A 549 32.90 39.36 28.45
CA LYS A 549 32.53 40.04 27.21
C LYS A 549 33.78 40.24 26.34
N GLY A 550 33.74 39.83 25.07
CA GLY A 550 34.85 39.96 24.11
C GLY A 550 35.74 38.73 23.98
N VAL A 551 36.31 38.22 25.08
CA VAL A 551 37.27 37.08 25.06
C VAL A 551 36.66 35.74 25.48
N GLY A 552 35.43 35.73 25.99
CA GLY A 552 34.80 34.52 26.53
C GLY A 552 34.62 33.37 25.53
N ASN A 553 34.54 33.64 24.22
CA ASN A 553 34.42 32.60 23.19
C ASN A 553 35.68 31.76 23.01
N LEU A 554 36.87 32.28 23.39
CA LEU A 554 38.12 31.50 23.36
C LEU A 554 38.16 30.43 24.47
N PHE A 555 37.37 30.64 25.52
CA PHE A 555 37.25 29.75 26.69
C PHE A 555 35.96 28.90 26.65
N LYS A 556 35.33 28.81 25.47
CA LYS A 556 34.18 27.95 25.20
C LYS A 556 34.55 26.91 24.15
N TYR A 557 33.94 25.74 24.28
CA TYR A 557 33.87 24.71 23.27
C TYR A 557 32.39 24.54 22.91
N ARG A 558 32.07 24.67 21.63
CA ARG A 558 30.70 24.51 21.10
C ARG A 558 30.70 23.41 20.05
N ASN A 559 29.73 22.51 20.18
CA ASN A 559 29.45 21.45 19.24
C ASN A 559 27.94 21.44 18.98
N ASP A 560 27.55 22.01 17.85
CA ASP A 560 26.17 22.06 17.40
C ASP A 560 26.01 21.05 16.26
N VAL A 561 25.07 20.11 16.42
CA VAL A 561 24.73 19.10 15.42
C VAL A 561 23.26 19.26 15.06
N GLY A 562 23.00 19.60 13.81
CA GLY A 562 21.66 19.67 13.21
C GLY A 562 21.45 18.50 12.25
N SER A 563 20.25 17.91 12.29
CA SER A 563 19.81 16.93 11.30
C SER A 563 18.37 17.20 10.93
N LYS A 564 18.11 17.33 9.64
CA LYS A 564 16.77 17.47 9.08
C LYS A 564 16.51 16.32 8.12
N SER A 565 15.46 15.55 8.37
CA SER A 565 15.04 14.47 7.47
C SER A 565 13.63 14.72 6.95
N GLU A 566 13.42 14.55 5.66
CA GLU A 566 12.12 14.65 4.99
C GLU A 566 11.89 13.40 4.15
N LEU A 567 10.77 12.72 4.40
CA LEU A 567 10.29 11.60 3.59
C LEU A 567 9.10 12.07 2.76
N VAL A 568 9.14 11.89 1.45
CA VAL A 568 8.01 12.18 0.55
C VAL A 568 7.71 10.97 -0.32
N ILE A 569 6.43 10.59 -0.40
CA ILE A 569 5.96 9.49 -1.23
C ILE A 569 5.09 10.04 -2.36
N PHE A 570 5.52 9.80 -3.60
CA PHE A 570 4.74 10.10 -4.81
C PHE A 570 4.10 8.83 -5.33
N LEU A 571 2.86 8.93 -5.78
CA LEU A 571 2.13 7.82 -6.39
C LEU A 571 1.57 8.24 -7.73
N ARG A 572 1.70 7.36 -8.72
CA ARG A 572 1.19 7.56 -10.08
C ARG A 572 0.47 6.29 -10.55
N PRO A 573 -0.87 6.27 -10.57
CA PRO A 573 -1.63 5.21 -11.21
C PRO A 573 -1.75 5.47 -12.71
N THR A 574 -1.67 4.42 -13.51
CA THR A 574 -1.93 4.44 -14.97
C THR A 574 -2.88 3.29 -15.30
N ILE A 575 -4.02 3.58 -15.93
CA ILE A 575 -4.99 2.57 -16.35
C ILE A 575 -4.44 1.86 -17.59
N ILE A 576 -4.36 0.54 -17.53
CA ILE A 576 -3.91 -0.33 -18.61
C ILE A 576 -5.15 -0.88 -19.33
N ARG A 577 -5.26 -0.59 -20.63
CA ARG A 577 -6.31 -1.06 -21.54
C ARG A 577 -5.82 -2.21 -22.40
N ASP A 578 -4.60 -2.09 -22.93
CA ASP A 578 -3.93 -3.17 -23.68
C ASP A 578 -2.70 -3.67 -22.90
N PRO A 579 -2.80 -4.81 -22.19
CA PRO A 579 -1.71 -5.38 -21.42
C PRO A 579 -0.66 -6.09 -22.31
N SER A 580 -0.28 -5.47 -23.44
CA SER A 580 0.75 -5.97 -24.35
C SER A 580 2.00 -5.09 -24.34
N LEU A 581 3.15 -5.66 -24.72
CA LEU A 581 4.40 -4.90 -24.90
C LEU A 581 4.33 -3.93 -26.08
N GLN A 582 3.35 -4.10 -26.97
CA GLN A 582 3.09 -3.21 -28.09
C GLN A 582 2.11 -2.09 -27.71
N GLY A 583 1.28 -2.31 -26.69
CA GLY A 583 0.31 -1.38 -26.12
C GLY A 583 0.87 -0.61 -24.93
N ASP A 584 0.18 -0.69 -23.79
CA ASP A 584 0.44 0.19 -22.65
C ASP A 584 1.72 -0.19 -21.87
N TYR A 585 2.24 -1.42 -22.05
CA TYR A 585 3.53 -1.82 -21.48
C TYR A 585 4.74 -1.51 -22.36
N ARG A 586 4.57 -0.78 -23.46
CA ARG A 586 5.68 -0.44 -24.37
C ARG A 586 6.86 0.25 -23.67
N GLY A 587 6.60 1.08 -22.66
CA GLY A 587 7.65 1.74 -21.88
C GLY A 587 8.48 0.80 -20.98
N LEU A 588 8.05 -0.45 -20.82
CA LEU A 588 8.80 -1.51 -20.13
C LEU A 588 9.58 -2.42 -21.08
N ALA A 589 9.34 -2.32 -22.40
CA ALA A 589 10.03 -3.15 -23.39
C ALA A 589 11.55 -3.00 -23.31
N ASP A 590 12.05 -1.77 -23.11
CA ASP A 590 13.48 -1.47 -22.96
C ASP A 590 14.10 -2.04 -21.69
N ARG A 591 13.29 -2.49 -20.72
CA ARG A 591 13.76 -3.10 -19.47
C ARG A 591 13.73 -4.62 -19.52
N LEU A 592 13.29 -5.21 -20.62
CA LEU A 592 13.34 -6.65 -20.78
C LEU A 592 14.79 -7.08 -20.94
N PRO A 593 15.21 -8.17 -20.27
CA PRO A 593 16.52 -8.74 -20.51
C PRO A 593 16.64 -9.12 -21.98
N GLY A 594 17.69 -8.64 -22.64
CA GLY A 594 18.02 -9.07 -24.00
C GLY A 594 18.36 -10.56 -24.04
N ALA A 595 18.41 -11.15 -25.24
CA ALA A 595 18.81 -12.55 -25.41
C ALA A 595 20.20 -12.83 -24.80
N ASP A 596 21.08 -11.82 -24.78
CA ASP A 596 22.45 -11.91 -24.28
C ASP A 596 22.60 -11.50 -22.80
N PHE A 597 21.49 -11.32 -22.07
CA PHE A 597 21.49 -10.80 -20.69
C PHE A 597 22.35 -11.63 -19.71
N PHE A 598 22.45 -12.93 -19.93
CA PHE A 598 23.29 -13.81 -19.13
C PHE A 598 24.69 -14.03 -19.71
N ASP A 599 24.94 -13.58 -20.95
CA ASP A 599 26.21 -13.75 -21.66
C ASP A 599 27.13 -12.53 -21.50
N SER A 600 26.58 -11.34 -21.19
CA SER A 600 27.37 -10.17 -20.82
C SER A 600 27.89 -10.29 -19.39
N GLN A 601 29.16 -10.70 -19.23
CA GLN A 601 29.95 -10.45 -18.03
C GLN A 601 30.25 -8.94 -17.88
N ASP A 602 29.22 -8.11 -17.70
CA ASP A 602 29.40 -6.73 -17.26
C ASP A 602 29.59 -6.73 -15.74
N LEU A 603 30.79 -7.10 -15.33
CA LEU A 603 31.33 -6.73 -14.02
C LEU A 603 31.48 -5.20 -13.97
N PRO A 604 31.01 -4.52 -12.92
CA PRO A 604 31.10 -3.08 -12.82
C PRO A 604 32.56 -2.61 -12.80
N LEU A 605 32.84 -1.56 -13.58
CA LEU A 605 34.10 -0.85 -13.74
C LEU A 605 34.94 -0.76 -12.45
N GLY A 606 35.99 -1.56 -12.39
CA GLY A 606 37.07 -1.48 -11.41
C GLY A 606 38.36 -2.06 -12.00
N GLU A 607 39.31 -1.19 -12.31
CA GLU A 607 40.71 -1.48 -12.68
C GLU A 607 40.96 -2.35 -13.93
N GLN A 608 41.04 -1.69 -15.09
CA GLN A 608 41.99 -2.14 -16.12
C GLN A 608 43.42 -1.88 -15.62
N ARG A 609 44.08 -2.90 -15.06
CA ARG A 609 45.54 -2.95 -14.95
C ARG A 609 46.11 -4.00 -15.90
N ARG A 610 46.79 -3.49 -16.93
CA ARG A 610 47.91 -4.06 -17.70
C ARG A 610 47.95 -5.60 -17.82
N ALA A 611 47.47 -6.10 -18.95
CA ALA A 611 48.01 -7.32 -19.56
C ALA A 611 48.59 -6.93 -20.92
N GLY A 612 49.90 -6.72 -20.94
CA GLY A 612 50.63 -6.32 -22.13
C GLY A 612 52.12 -6.39 -21.88
N GLU A 613 52.66 -7.59 -21.63
CA GLU A 613 54.06 -7.85 -21.93
C GLU A 613 54.26 -9.33 -22.33
N LYS A 614 55.01 -9.49 -23.40
CA LYS A 614 55.19 -10.66 -24.26
C LYS A 614 55.92 -11.81 -23.57
N SER A 615 55.64 -13.02 -24.09
CA SER A 615 56.43 -14.25 -24.12
C SER A 615 57.91 -14.03 -24.50
N PRO A 616 58.81 -15.01 -24.31
CA PRO A 616 58.72 -16.33 -24.97
C PRO A 616 58.20 -17.48 -24.09
#